data_AF-A0A177TCY8-F1
#
_entry.id   AF-A0A177TCY8-F1
#
_cell.length_a   1.000
_cell.length_b   1.000
_cell.length_c   1.000
_cell.angle_alpha   90.00
_cell.angle_beta   90.00
_cell.angle_gamma   90.00
#
_symmetry.space_group_name_H-M   'P 1'
#
loop_
_entity.id
_entity.type
_entity.pdbx_description
1 polymer ?
#
loop_
_entity_poly.entity_id
_entity_poly.type
_entity_poly.pdbx_seq_one_letter_code
_entity_poly.pdbx_strand_id
1 'polypeptide(L)'
;MAPNRPLSDDEVMTEMKKMVSFIKQEALEKAREIQIKADEEFAIEKAKIVRQEAINIDASYEKKFKQAEVAQKIAQSNATNKSRLAVLQAREAKLQDLFTSAREGLTDITKDESKYEKLMSDLILQGLLQLMEDKVEVTVRKQDVALAKRAADSAASAYEEKSGKSTNVEVSAGLGKNSAGGVALSGFGGKIKINNTLEERLRLMEERMLPEIRMDLYGRNPSRRFDN
;
A
#
# COMPACT_ATOMS: atom_id res chain seq x y z
N MET A 1 68.00 51.87 -76.23
CA MET A 1 68.49 52.61 -75.06
C MET A 1 67.95 54.03 -75.15
N ALA A 2 66.89 54.34 -74.40
CA ALA A 2 66.47 55.73 -74.22
C ALA A 2 67.49 56.44 -73.31
N PRO A 3 67.82 57.70 -73.55
CA PRO A 3 68.86 58.40 -72.80
C PRO A 3 68.44 58.56 -71.34
N ASN A 4 69.39 58.34 -70.42
CA ASN A 4 69.24 58.61 -68.99
C ASN A 4 69.23 60.13 -68.77
N ARG A 5 68.09 60.77 -69.09
CA ARG A 5 67.85 62.18 -68.80
C ARG A 5 67.50 62.30 -67.31
N PRO A 6 68.21 63.13 -66.52
CA PRO A 6 67.77 63.45 -65.17
C PRO A 6 66.37 64.05 -65.24
N LEU A 7 65.44 63.48 -64.47
CA LEU A 7 64.06 63.92 -64.38
C LEU A 7 64.02 65.40 -63.96
N SER A 8 63.08 66.16 -64.51
CA SER A 8 62.76 67.51 -64.03
C SER A 8 62.18 67.44 -62.61
N ASP A 9 62.41 68.46 -61.77
CA ASP A 9 61.87 68.52 -60.41
C ASP A 9 60.34 68.28 -60.34
N ASP A 10 59.59 68.72 -61.36
CA ASP A 10 58.15 68.46 -61.47
C ASP A 10 57.82 66.98 -61.76
N GLU A 11 58.67 66.30 -62.55
CA GLU A 11 58.55 64.86 -62.82
C GLU A 11 58.90 64.04 -61.56
N VAL A 12 59.90 64.46 -60.80
CA VAL A 12 60.27 63.86 -59.49
C VAL A 12 59.14 64.03 -58.48
N MET A 13 58.56 65.22 -58.36
CA MET A 13 57.43 65.48 -57.46
C MET A 13 56.18 64.67 -57.84
N THR A 14 55.97 64.43 -59.14
CA THR A 14 54.87 63.60 -59.64
C THR A 14 55.09 62.12 -59.29
N GLU A 15 56.30 61.59 -59.47
CA GLU A 15 56.66 60.23 -59.06
C GLU A 15 56.62 60.04 -57.54
N MET A 16 57.07 61.01 -56.75
CA MET A 16 56.93 60.96 -55.28
C MET A 16 55.46 60.93 -54.85
N LYS A 17 54.58 61.71 -55.49
CA LYS A 17 53.13 61.66 -55.22
C LYS A 17 52.51 60.31 -55.60
N LYS A 18 52.96 59.67 -56.68
CA LYS A 18 52.55 58.30 -57.04
C LYS A 18 53.00 57.31 -55.98
N MET A 19 54.26 57.38 -55.51
CA MET A 19 54.76 56.51 -54.44
C MET A 19 53.99 56.69 -53.13
N VAL A 20 53.69 57.92 -52.71
CA VAL A 20 52.88 58.20 -51.52
C VAL A 20 51.44 57.67 -51.68
N SER A 21 50.86 57.81 -52.88
CA SER A 21 49.52 57.29 -53.17
C SER A 21 49.49 55.76 -53.16
N PHE A 22 50.53 55.11 -53.66
CA PHE A 22 50.71 53.65 -53.60
C PHE A 22 50.81 53.16 -52.15
N ILE A 23 51.68 53.77 -51.33
CA ILE A 23 51.81 53.43 -49.90
C ILE A 23 50.48 53.61 -49.17
N LYS A 24 49.75 54.69 -49.46
CA LYS A 24 48.44 54.93 -48.86
C LYS A 24 47.40 53.90 -49.29
N GLN A 25 47.39 53.52 -50.57
CA GLN A 25 46.46 52.50 -51.07
C GLN A 25 46.77 51.12 -50.47
N GLU A 26 48.05 50.74 -50.40
CA GLU A 26 48.49 49.49 -49.78
C GLU A 26 48.11 49.45 -48.29
N ALA A 27 48.30 50.55 -47.56
CA ALA A 27 47.86 50.65 -46.16
C ALA A 27 46.34 50.52 -46.00
N LEU A 28 45.55 51.11 -46.91
CA LEU A 28 44.08 51.01 -46.91
C LEU A 28 43.57 49.61 -47.28
N GLU A 29 44.23 48.92 -48.21
CA GLU A 29 43.93 47.53 -48.55
C GLU A 29 44.26 46.61 -47.38
N LYS A 30 45.42 46.79 -46.75
CA LYS A 30 45.81 46.02 -45.56
C LYS A 30 44.88 46.26 -44.37
N ALA A 31 44.44 47.50 -44.15
CA ALA A 31 43.46 47.82 -43.12
C ALA A 31 42.10 47.15 -43.39
N ARG A 32 41.64 47.14 -44.66
CA ARG A 32 40.41 46.44 -45.05
C ARG A 32 40.53 44.93 -44.89
N GLU A 33 41.67 44.34 -45.26
CA GLU A 33 41.92 42.92 -45.07
C GLU A 33 41.85 42.53 -43.58
N ILE A 34 42.48 43.32 -42.70
CA ILE A 34 42.41 43.10 -41.24
C ILE A 34 40.97 43.19 -40.76
N GLN A 35 40.19 44.16 -41.24
CA GLN A 35 38.80 44.33 -40.83
C GLN A 35 37.93 43.15 -41.27
N ILE A 36 38.07 42.70 -42.51
CA ILE A 36 37.33 41.53 -43.03
C ILE A 36 37.67 40.27 -42.21
N LYS A 37 38.96 40.04 -41.94
CA LYS A 37 39.41 38.92 -41.10
C LYS A 37 38.86 39.01 -39.68
N ALA A 38 38.83 40.21 -39.08
CA ALA A 38 38.27 40.41 -37.75
C ALA A 38 36.77 40.11 -37.70
N ASP A 39 36.01 40.50 -38.74
CA ASP A 39 34.58 40.21 -38.83
C ASP A 39 34.30 38.70 -39.02
N GLU A 40 35.12 38.03 -39.84
CA GLU A 40 35.06 36.57 -40.02
C GLU A 40 35.38 35.83 -38.71
N GLU A 41 36.47 36.19 -38.03
CA GLU A 41 36.85 35.60 -36.74
C GLU A 41 35.79 35.87 -35.66
N PHE A 42 35.23 37.08 -35.60
CA PHE A 42 34.15 37.41 -34.69
C PHE A 42 32.92 36.53 -34.92
N ALA A 43 32.52 36.33 -36.17
CA ALA A 43 31.38 35.48 -36.51
C ALA A 43 31.63 34.02 -36.11
N ILE A 44 32.85 33.51 -36.34
CA ILE A 44 33.24 32.14 -35.98
C ILE A 44 33.26 31.94 -34.46
N GLU A 45 33.94 32.81 -33.71
CA GLU A 45 34.04 32.69 -32.25
C GLU A 45 32.68 32.89 -31.57
N LYS A 46 31.88 33.85 -32.04
CA LYS A 46 30.50 34.01 -31.55
C LYS A 46 29.68 32.72 -31.78
N ALA A 47 29.72 32.16 -32.99
CA ALA A 47 28.98 30.94 -33.29
C ALA A 47 29.45 29.75 -32.44
N LYS A 48 30.76 29.64 -32.20
CA LYS A 48 31.38 28.62 -31.36
C LYS A 48 30.93 28.74 -29.90
N ILE A 49 31.00 29.94 -29.31
CA ILE A 49 30.55 30.18 -27.92
C ILE A 49 29.06 29.87 -27.76
N VAL A 50 28.23 30.37 -28.68
CA VAL A 50 26.77 30.13 -28.63
C VAL A 50 26.47 28.64 -28.77
N ARG A 51 27.14 27.93 -29.68
CA ARG A 51 26.94 26.48 -29.86
C ARG A 51 27.37 25.68 -28.64
N GLN A 52 28.48 26.04 -28.02
CA GLN A 52 28.97 25.37 -26.82
C GLN A 52 27.98 25.54 -25.66
N GLU A 53 27.48 26.76 -25.42
CA GLU A 53 26.49 26.99 -24.37
C GLU A 53 25.14 26.37 -24.69
N ALA A 54 24.71 26.35 -25.95
CA ALA A 54 23.48 25.65 -26.35
C ALA A 54 23.54 24.17 -25.99
N ILE A 55 24.67 23.49 -26.26
CA ILE A 55 24.87 22.08 -25.89
C ILE A 55 24.78 21.89 -24.37
N ASN A 56 25.38 22.79 -23.58
CA ASN A 56 25.32 22.73 -22.12
C ASN A 56 23.88 22.90 -21.61
N ILE A 57 23.14 23.85 -22.18
CA ILE A 57 21.74 24.10 -21.84
C ILE A 57 20.88 22.88 -22.19
N ASP A 58 21.03 22.33 -23.39
CA ASP A 58 20.29 21.16 -23.85
C ASP A 58 20.54 19.94 -22.95
N ALA A 59 21.81 19.67 -22.60
CA ALA A 59 22.16 18.59 -21.68
C ALA A 59 21.54 18.77 -20.28
N SER A 60 21.53 20.02 -19.77
CA SER A 60 20.89 20.34 -18.48
C SER A 60 19.37 20.17 -18.54
N TYR A 61 18.75 20.55 -19.66
CA TYR A 61 17.32 20.46 -19.89
C TYR A 61 16.88 19.01 -20.05
N GLU A 62 17.65 18.20 -20.78
CA GLU A 62 17.39 16.76 -20.94
C GLU A 62 17.39 16.05 -19.57
N LYS A 63 18.34 16.39 -18.70
CA LYS A 63 18.37 15.86 -17.32
C LYS A 63 17.14 16.27 -16.53
N LYS A 64 16.75 17.55 -16.56
CA LYS A 64 15.55 18.05 -15.87
C LYS A 64 14.28 17.41 -16.41
N PHE A 65 14.19 17.24 -17.73
CA PHE A 65 13.06 16.61 -18.39
C PHE A 65 12.91 15.14 -17.97
N LYS A 66 14.00 14.36 -18.02
CA LYS A 66 14.01 12.97 -17.54
C LYS A 66 13.62 12.87 -16.07
N GLN A 67 14.10 13.77 -15.22
CA GLN A 67 13.72 13.81 -13.81
C GLN A 67 12.22 14.11 -13.62
N ALA A 68 11.68 15.06 -14.37
CA ALA A 68 10.25 15.39 -14.32
C ALA A 68 9.39 14.21 -14.81
N GLU A 69 9.79 13.53 -15.88
CA GLU A 69 9.09 12.35 -16.40
C GLU A 69 9.06 11.21 -15.37
N VAL A 70 10.20 10.93 -14.72
CA VAL A 70 10.28 9.93 -13.65
C VAL A 70 9.42 10.35 -12.46
N ALA A 71 9.47 11.61 -12.04
CA ALA A 71 8.65 12.12 -10.95
C ALA A 71 7.14 12.00 -11.25
N GLN A 72 6.73 12.26 -12.49
CA GLN A 72 5.34 12.09 -12.94
C GLN A 72 4.92 10.61 -12.87
N LYS A 73 5.76 9.68 -13.33
CA LYS A 73 5.49 8.23 -13.24
C LYS A 73 5.36 7.77 -11.79
N ILE A 74 6.23 8.25 -10.90
CA ILE A 74 6.16 7.97 -9.46
C ILE A 74 4.85 8.51 -8.87
N ALA A 75 4.49 9.77 -9.18
CA ALA A 75 3.26 10.38 -8.69
C ALA A 75 2.02 9.61 -9.15
N GLN A 76 1.96 9.20 -10.42
CA GLN A 76 0.87 8.38 -10.96
C GLN A 76 0.78 7.01 -10.27
N SER A 77 1.93 6.35 -10.07
CA SER A 77 1.99 5.06 -9.37
C SER A 77 1.52 5.19 -7.92
N ASN A 78 1.99 6.22 -7.21
CA ASN A 78 1.59 6.50 -5.83
C ASN A 78 0.09 6.80 -5.72
N ALA A 79 -0.46 7.60 -6.64
CA ALA A 79 -1.90 7.89 -6.68
C ALA A 79 -2.71 6.62 -6.91
N THR A 80 -2.29 5.76 -7.86
CA THR A 80 -2.96 4.49 -8.15
C THR A 80 -2.91 3.53 -6.95
N ASN A 81 -1.75 3.41 -6.30
CA ASN A 81 -1.61 2.59 -5.10
C ASN A 81 -2.46 3.13 -3.93
N LYS A 82 -2.51 4.45 -3.74
CA LYS A 82 -3.35 5.09 -2.73
C LYS A 82 -4.83 4.77 -2.95
N SER A 83 -5.33 4.90 -4.20
CA SER A 83 -6.70 4.54 -4.54
C SER A 83 -6.98 3.05 -4.30
N ARG A 84 -6.04 2.17 -4.66
CA ARG A 84 -6.15 0.74 -4.41
C ARG A 84 -6.25 0.42 -2.92
N LEU A 85 -5.40 1.03 -2.09
CA LEU A 85 -5.42 0.86 -0.64
C LEU A 85 -6.73 1.38 -0.04
N ALA A 86 -7.25 2.52 -0.52
CA ALA A 86 -8.53 3.05 -0.06
C ALA A 86 -9.70 2.09 -0.33
N VAL A 87 -9.71 1.44 -1.50
CA VAL A 87 -10.71 0.40 -1.82
C VAL A 87 -10.57 -0.80 -0.90
N LEU A 88 -9.35 -1.27 -0.63
CA LEU A 88 -9.12 -2.39 0.28
C LEU A 88 -9.56 -2.07 1.72
N GLN A 89 -9.28 -0.86 2.20
CA GLN A 89 -9.72 -0.38 3.51
C GLN A 89 -11.24 -0.29 3.60
N ALA A 90 -11.91 0.23 2.57
CA ALA A 90 -13.36 0.30 2.52
C ALA A 90 -14.00 -1.10 2.53
N ARG A 91 -13.41 -2.07 1.83
CA ARG A 91 -13.87 -3.47 1.85
C ARG A 91 -13.72 -4.11 3.22
N GLU A 92 -12.58 -3.90 3.88
CA GLU A 92 -12.34 -4.39 5.23
C GLU A 92 -13.32 -3.76 6.23
N ALA A 93 -13.52 -2.44 6.16
CA ALA A 93 -14.48 -1.75 7.02
C ALA A 93 -15.90 -2.35 6.90
N LYS A 94 -16.34 -2.68 5.67
CA LYS A 94 -17.66 -3.31 5.47
C LYS A 94 -17.75 -4.73 6.02
N LEU A 95 -16.65 -5.50 5.99
CA LEU A 95 -16.61 -6.81 6.65
C LEU A 95 -16.66 -6.66 8.17
N GLN A 96 -15.95 -5.69 8.74
CA GLN A 96 -16.01 -5.40 10.18
C GLN A 96 -17.41 -4.93 10.61
N ASP A 97 -18.08 -4.09 9.81
CA ASP A 97 -19.47 -3.68 10.04
C ASP A 97 -20.41 -4.91 10.09
N LEU A 98 -20.23 -5.85 9.15
CA LEU A 98 -21.01 -7.09 9.09
C LEU A 98 -20.79 -7.97 10.33
N PHE A 99 -19.54 -8.20 10.72
CA PHE A 99 -19.22 -9.00 11.90
C PHE A 99 -19.68 -8.34 13.21
N THR A 100 -19.60 -7.02 13.28
CA THR A 100 -20.15 -6.25 14.41
C THR A 100 -21.66 -6.45 14.51
N SER A 101 -22.38 -6.34 13.39
CA SER A 101 -23.83 -6.60 13.32
C SER A 101 -24.17 -8.05 13.71
N ALA A 102 -23.36 -9.03 13.30
CA ALA A 102 -23.53 -10.42 13.67
C ALA A 102 -23.33 -10.65 15.18
N ARG A 103 -22.34 -9.99 15.80
CA ARG A 103 -22.11 -10.03 17.25
C ARG A 103 -23.25 -9.42 18.03
N GLU A 104 -23.81 -8.30 17.57
CA GLU A 104 -25.00 -7.69 18.17
C GLU A 104 -26.19 -8.67 18.10
N GLY A 105 -26.38 -9.35 16.97
CA GLY A 105 -27.41 -10.38 16.80
C GLY A 105 -27.28 -11.60 17.73
N LEU A 106 -26.08 -11.90 18.26
CA LEU A 106 -25.92 -12.98 19.25
C LEU A 106 -26.71 -12.71 20.54
N THR A 107 -26.91 -11.44 20.90
CA THR A 107 -27.66 -11.07 22.10
C THR A 107 -29.13 -11.45 21.99
N ASP A 108 -29.70 -11.43 20.79
CA ASP A 108 -31.10 -11.81 20.54
C ASP A 108 -31.36 -13.29 20.81
N ILE A 109 -30.37 -14.16 20.56
CA ILE A 109 -30.48 -15.60 20.85
C ILE A 109 -30.68 -15.85 22.34
N THR A 110 -30.08 -15.00 23.19
CA THR A 110 -30.18 -15.14 24.65
C THR A 110 -31.48 -14.61 25.26
N LYS A 111 -32.34 -13.97 24.46
CA LYS A 111 -33.67 -13.49 24.91
C LYS A 111 -34.68 -14.64 25.01
N ASP A 112 -34.56 -15.66 24.15
CA ASP A 112 -35.41 -16.84 24.16
C ASP A 112 -34.86 -17.91 25.12
N GLU A 113 -35.35 -17.93 26.36
CA GLU A 113 -34.85 -18.82 27.43
C GLU A 113 -34.87 -20.30 27.04
N SER A 114 -35.93 -20.79 26.40
CA SER A 114 -36.07 -22.21 26.04
C SER A 114 -35.10 -22.67 24.94
N LYS A 115 -34.88 -21.84 23.91
CA LYS A 115 -33.90 -22.11 22.87
C LYS A 115 -32.48 -22.02 23.43
N TYR A 116 -32.25 -21.05 24.31
CA TYR A 116 -30.96 -20.83 24.94
C TYR A 116 -30.58 -21.95 25.90
N GLU A 117 -31.52 -22.49 26.68
CA GLU A 117 -31.31 -23.65 27.56
C GLU A 117 -30.88 -24.88 26.76
N LYS A 118 -31.57 -25.17 25.64
CA LYS A 118 -31.19 -26.27 24.74
C LYS A 118 -29.80 -26.07 24.13
N LEU A 119 -29.52 -24.87 23.62
CA LEU A 119 -28.21 -24.51 23.09
C LEU A 119 -27.11 -24.69 24.14
N MET A 120 -27.35 -24.24 25.37
CA MET A 120 -26.40 -24.35 26.46
C MET A 120 -26.11 -25.81 26.83
N SER A 121 -27.15 -26.66 26.87
CA SER A 121 -26.98 -28.11 27.07
C SER A 121 -26.09 -28.72 25.99
N ASP A 122 -26.32 -28.39 24.71
CA ASP A 122 -25.52 -28.88 23.59
C ASP A 122 -24.06 -28.37 23.64
N LEU A 123 -23.85 -27.11 24.05
CA LEU A 123 -22.51 -26.52 24.20
C LEU A 123 -21.72 -27.14 25.35
N ILE A 124 -22.38 -27.46 26.48
CA ILE A 124 -21.77 -28.15 27.61
C ILE A 124 -21.42 -29.58 27.17
N LEU A 125 -22.35 -30.31 26.55
CA LEU A 125 -22.13 -31.66 26.04
C LEU A 125 -20.95 -31.73 25.07
N GLN A 126 -20.85 -30.77 24.13
CA GLN A 126 -19.72 -30.68 23.22
C GLN A 126 -18.40 -30.52 23.97
N GLY A 127 -18.35 -29.65 24.98
CA GLY A 127 -17.18 -29.44 25.81
C GLY A 127 -16.79 -30.68 26.63
N LEU A 128 -17.76 -31.37 27.22
CA LEU A 128 -17.54 -32.61 27.98
C LEU A 128 -16.97 -33.72 27.10
N LEU A 129 -17.51 -33.90 25.88
CA LEU A 129 -17.00 -34.86 24.90
C LEU A 129 -15.57 -34.54 24.44
N GLN A 130 -15.17 -33.27 24.46
CA GLN A 130 -13.83 -32.85 24.07
C GLN A 130 -12.82 -32.94 25.22
N LEU A 131 -13.25 -32.74 26.47
CA LEU A 131 -12.39 -32.88 27.66
C LEU A 131 -12.22 -34.35 28.08
N MET A 132 -13.30 -35.15 28.05
CA MET A 132 -13.33 -36.54 28.51
C MET A 132 -12.76 -36.78 29.93
N GLU A 133 -13.07 -35.88 30.86
CA GLU A 133 -12.55 -35.87 32.23
C GLU A 133 -13.64 -36.07 33.29
N ASP A 134 -13.31 -36.76 34.39
CA ASP A 134 -14.25 -37.06 35.49
C ASP A 134 -14.76 -35.82 36.23
N LYS A 135 -13.97 -34.75 36.27
CA LYS A 135 -14.32 -33.47 36.92
C LYS A 135 -14.14 -32.31 35.96
N VAL A 136 -15.23 -31.58 35.70
CA VAL A 136 -15.23 -30.43 34.81
C VAL A 136 -15.88 -29.24 35.50
N GLU A 137 -15.20 -28.10 35.49
CA GLU A 137 -15.75 -26.83 35.95
C GLU A 137 -16.30 -26.05 34.75
N VAL A 138 -17.55 -25.60 34.83
CA VAL A 138 -18.25 -24.83 33.79
C VAL A 138 -18.44 -23.41 34.28
N THR A 139 -17.76 -22.47 33.66
CA THR A 139 -17.87 -21.04 33.94
C THR A 139 -18.89 -20.38 33.02
N VAL A 140 -19.88 -19.70 33.61
CA VAL A 140 -20.93 -18.95 32.89
C VAL A 140 -21.04 -17.51 33.34
N ARG A 141 -21.87 -16.71 32.67
CA ARG A 141 -22.25 -15.36 33.12
C ARG A 141 -23.15 -15.47 34.36
N LYS A 142 -23.09 -14.46 35.24
CA LYS A 142 -23.84 -14.46 36.51
C LYS A 142 -25.36 -14.67 36.35
N GLN A 143 -25.94 -14.19 35.24
CA GLN A 143 -27.37 -14.31 34.95
C GLN A 143 -27.78 -15.72 34.53
N ASP A 144 -26.86 -16.53 34.00
CA ASP A 144 -27.16 -17.84 33.43
C ASP A 144 -26.93 -18.98 34.40
N VAL A 145 -26.45 -18.74 35.61
CA VAL A 145 -26.07 -19.81 36.55
C VAL A 145 -27.23 -20.79 36.81
N ALA A 146 -28.46 -20.29 36.91
CA ALA A 146 -29.63 -21.14 37.12
C ALA A 146 -29.98 -22.00 35.88
N LEU A 147 -29.83 -21.44 34.68
CA LEU A 147 -30.04 -22.16 33.42
C LEU A 147 -28.92 -23.17 33.16
N ALA A 148 -27.67 -22.77 33.43
CA ALA A 148 -26.49 -23.60 33.25
C ALA A 148 -26.50 -24.83 34.15
N LYS A 149 -27.04 -24.75 35.37
CA LYS A 149 -27.23 -25.92 36.24
C LYS A 149 -28.21 -26.93 35.64
N ARG A 150 -29.39 -26.47 35.20
CA ARG A 150 -30.38 -27.32 34.51
C ARG A 150 -29.82 -27.95 33.23
N ALA A 151 -29.12 -27.14 32.43
CA ALA A 151 -28.47 -27.59 31.21
C ALA A 151 -27.31 -28.56 31.48
N ALA A 152 -26.56 -28.38 32.58
CA ALA A 152 -25.48 -29.27 32.98
C ALA A 152 -26.00 -30.65 33.39
N ASP A 153 -27.11 -30.72 34.14
CA ASP A 153 -27.74 -31.99 34.51
C ASP A 153 -28.18 -32.78 33.25
N SER A 154 -28.85 -32.09 32.32
CA SER A 154 -29.25 -32.68 31.02
C SER A 154 -28.04 -33.11 30.18
N ALA A 155 -26.98 -32.31 30.15
CA ALA A 155 -25.77 -32.61 29.40
C ALA A 155 -24.97 -33.77 30.01
N ALA A 156 -24.96 -33.91 31.34
CA ALA A 156 -24.30 -35.02 32.03
C ALA A 156 -24.95 -36.37 31.69
N SER A 157 -26.29 -36.44 31.70
CA SER A 157 -27.00 -37.65 31.26
C SER A 157 -26.73 -37.99 29.80
N ALA A 158 -26.76 -36.99 28.90
CA ALA A 158 -26.46 -37.19 27.49
C ALA A 158 -24.98 -37.55 27.23
N TYR A 159 -24.06 -37.11 28.09
CA TYR A 159 -22.65 -37.46 28.04
C TYR A 159 -22.43 -38.91 28.47
N GLU A 160 -23.10 -39.36 29.53
CA GLU A 160 -23.04 -40.75 30.00
C GLU A 160 -23.58 -41.72 28.94
N GLU A 161 -24.70 -41.37 28.29
CA GLU A 161 -25.28 -42.15 27.19
C GLU A 161 -24.32 -42.29 25.99
N LYS A 162 -23.60 -41.21 25.63
CA LYS A 162 -22.71 -41.20 24.46
C LYS A 162 -21.31 -41.75 24.71
N SER A 163 -20.77 -41.53 25.92
CA SER A 163 -19.37 -41.85 26.24
C SER A 163 -19.20 -43.07 27.14
N GLY A 164 -20.27 -43.50 27.83
CA GLY A 164 -20.23 -44.55 28.85
C GLY A 164 -19.49 -44.17 30.13
N LYS A 165 -19.14 -42.90 30.34
CA LYS A 165 -18.45 -42.39 31.53
C LYS A 165 -19.32 -41.35 32.25
N SER A 166 -19.30 -41.34 33.58
CA SER A 166 -19.94 -40.32 34.39
C SER A 166 -18.97 -39.17 34.66
N THR A 167 -19.48 -37.93 34.67
CA THR A 167 -18.67 -36.73 34.93
C THR A 167 -19.37 -35.84 35.95
N ASN A 168 -18.59 -35.29 36.89
CA ASN A 168 -19.06 -34.32 37.85
C ASN A 168 -18.86 -32.91 37.30
N VAL A 169 -19.97 -32.20 37.07
CA VAL A 169 -19.98 -30.86 36.47
C VAL A 169 -20.25 -29.81 37.55
N GLU A 170 -19.26 -28.96 37.83
CA GLU A 170 -19.39 -27.87 38.79
C GLU A 170 -19.58 -26.53 38.06
N VAL A 171 -20.70 -25.83 38.31
CA VAL A 171 -21.00 -24.56 37.63
C VAL A 171 -20.51 -23.38 38.47
N SER A 172 -19.61 -22.56 37.90
CA SER A 172 -19.07 -21.34 38.51
C SER A 172 -19.45 -20.08 37.72
N ALA A 173 -19.51 -18.93 38.40
CA ALA A 173 -19.85 -17.65 37.79
C ALA A 173 -18.57 -16.82 37.57
N GLY A 174 -18.15 -16.64 36.33
CA GLY A 174 -16.86 -16.00 36.02
C GLY A 174 -16.76 -15.30 34.67
N LEU A 175 -17.75 -15.42 33.79
CA LEU A 175 -17.76 -14.66 32.54
C LEU A 175 -18.13 -13.19 32.77
N GLY A 176 -17.54 -12.31 31.96
CA GLY A 176 -17.80 -10.87 32.02
C GLY A 176 -19.27 -10.52 31.75
N LYS A 177 -19.76 -9.45 32.38
CA LYS A 177 -21.17 -9.01 32.24
C LYS A 177 -21.56 -8.63 30.82
N ASN A 178 -20.58 -8.21 30.01
CA ASN A 178 -20.80 -7.78 28.62
C ASN A 178 -20.78 -8.95 27.64
N SER A 179 -20.58 -10.18 28.09
CA SER A 179 -20.57 -11.31 27.18
C SER A 179 -21.96 -11.64 26.68
N ALA A 180 -22.07 -11.93 25.38
CA ALA A 180 -23.31 -12.41 24.76
C ALA A 180 -23.76 -13.76 25.37
N GLY A 181 -22.87 -14.49 26.04
CA GLY A 181 -23.17 -15.70 26.81
C GLY A 181 -22.47 -16.96 26.27
N GLY A 182 -22.95 -18.11 26.72
CA GLY A 182 -22.36 -19.42 26.44
C GLY A 182 -21.56 -19.93 27.64
N VAL A 183 -20.68 -20.90 27.40
CA VAL A 183 -20.01 -21.66 28.46
C VAL A 183 -18.51 -21.75 28.21
N ALA A 184 -17.71 -21.57 29.25
CA ALA A 184 -16.30 -21.93 29.23
C ALA A 184 -16.10 -23.13 30.16
N LEU A 185 -15.45 -24.18 29.66
CA LEU A 185 -15.20 -25.39 30.45
C LEU A 185 -13.72 -25.47 30.82
N SER A 186 -13.43 -25.96 32.01
CA SER A 186 -12.08 -26.30 32.43
C SER A 186 -11.98 -27.70 33.02
N GLY A 187 -10.98 -28.46 32.57
CA GLY A 187 -10.62 -29.77 33.07
C GLY A 187 -9.22 -29.79 33.70
N PHE A 188 -8.84 -30.92 34.30
CA PHE A 188 -7.52 -31.12 34.91
C PHE A 188 -7.13 -30.05 35.95
N GLY A 189 -8.06 -29.66 36.82
CA GLY A 189 -7.80 -28.62 37.83
C GLY A 189 -7.46 -27.26 37.21
N GLY A 190 -8.06 -26.94 36.06
CA GLY A 190 -7.91 -25.64 35.39
C GLY A 190 -6.82 -25.55 34.33
N LYS A 191 -6.09 -26.64 34.04
CA LYS A 191 -5.00 -26.67 33.05
C LYS A 191 -5.50 -26.63 31.60
N ILE A 192 -6.57 -27.37 31.31
CA ILE A 192 -7.17 -27.39 29.98
C ILE A 192 -8.44 -26.54 30.03
N LYS A 193 -8.54 -25.55 29.14
CA LYS A 193 -9.69 -24.64 29.04
C LYS A 193 -10.26 -24.69 27.64
N ILE A 194 -11.57 -24.90 27.55
CA ILE A 194 -12.33 -24.85 26.31
C ILE A 194 -13.27 -23.66 26.39
N ASN A 195 -12.99 -22.65 25.57
CA ASN A 195 -13.87 -21.49 25.44
C ASN A 195 -14.95 -21.79 24.39
N ASN A 196 -16.15 -22.12 24.85
CA ASN A 196 -17.32 -22.39 23.99
C ASN A 196 -18.39 -21.30 24.13
N THR A 197 -17.94 -20.06 24.38
CA THR A 197 -18.81 -18.87 24.38
C THR A 197 -19.29 -18.55 22.98
N LEU A 198 -20.43 -17.86 22.86
CA LEU A 198 -21.00 -17.51 21.56
C LEU A 198 -20.07 -16.60 20.74
N GLU A 199 -19.35 -15.71 21.41
CA GLU A 199 -18.36 -14.81 20.80
C GLU A 199 -17.17 -15.58 20.21
N GLU A 200 -16.59 -16.51 20.97
CA GLU A 200 -15.43 -17.26 20.48
C GLU A 200 -15.82 -18.19 19.32
N ARG A 201 -17.01 -18.79 19.38
CA ARG A 201 -17.55 -19.57 18.26
C ARG A 201 -17.76 -18.71 17.03
N LEU A 202 -18.34 -17.53 17.19
CA LEU A 202 -18.51 -16.61 16.07
C LEU A 202 -17.15 -16.23 15.49
N ARG A 203 -16.17 -15.84 16.32
CA ARG A 203 -14.80 -15.54 15.87
C ARG A 203 -14.16 -16.68 15.08
N LEU A 204 -14.24 -17.92 15.57
CA LEU A 204 -13.71 -19.09 14.86
C LEU A 204 -14.42 -19.31 13.52
N MET A 205 -15.72 -19.03 13.45
CA MET A 205 -16.49 -19.09 12.21
C MET A 205 -16.17 -17.94 11.26
N GLU A 206 -15.94 -16.71 11.77
CA GLU A 206 -15.53 -15.54 11.00
C GLU A 206 -14.26 -15.86 10.21
N GLU A 207 -13.24 -16.43 10.87
CA GLU A 207 -11.96 -16.79 10.22
C GLU A 207 -12.13 -17.88 9.14
N ARG A 208 -12.96 -18.90 9.41
CA ARG A 208 -13.18 -20.01 8.48
C ARG A 208 -14.04 -19.63 7.27
N MET A 209 -15.06 -18.81 7.48
CA MET A 209 -16.03 -18.42 6.47
C MET A 209 -15.62 -17.16 5.70
N LEU A 210 -14.57 -16.45 6.14
CA LEU A 210 -14.07 -15.25 5.46
C LEU A 210 -13.89 -15.44 3.94
N PRO A 211 -13.35 -16.57 3.43
CA PRO A 211 -13.23 -16.78 1.99
C PRO A 211 -14.59 -16.86 1.28
N GLU A 212 -15.58 -17.53 1.88
CA GLU A 212 -16.93 -17.67 1.33
C GLU A 212 -17.66 -16.33 1.35
N ILE A 213 -17.67 -15.64 2.49
CA ILE A 213 -18.25 -14.30 2.65
C ILE A 213 -17.64 -13.33 1.63
N ARG A 214 -16.33 -13.40 1.40
CA ARG A 214 -15.67 -12.59 0.39
C ARG A 214 -16.16 -12.91 -1.02
N MET A 215 -16.35 -14.19 -1.36
CA MET A 215 -16.85 -14.59 -2.67
C MET A 215 -18.30 -14.14 -2.88
N ASP A 216 -19.14 -14.21 -1.85
CA ASP A 216 -20.54 -13.78 -1.92
C ASP A 216 -20.67 -12.26 -2.06
N LEU A 217 -19.87 -11.49 -1.30
CA LEU A 217 -19.94 -10.03 -1.31
C LEU A 217 -19.26 -9.39 -2.53
N TYR A 218 -18.13 -9.94 -2.98
CA TYR A 218 -17.29 -9.31 -4.00
C TYR A 218 -17.12 -10.14 -5.28
N GLY A 219 -17.74 -11.32 -5.34
CA GLY A 219 -17.64 -12.23 -6.47
C GLY A 219 -16.39 -13.09 -6.47
N ARG A 220 -16.42 -14.14 -7.31
CA ARG A 220 -15.27 -15.01 -7.56
C ARG A 220 -14.19 -14.25 -8.32
N ASN A 221 -12.93 -14.51 -7.97
CA ASN A 221 -11.79 -13.97 -8.71
C ASN A 221 -11.79 -14.52 -10.16
N PRO A 222 -11.90 -13.68 -11.21
CA PRO A 222 -11.90 -14.13 -12.60
C PRO A 222 -10.62 -14.86 -13.02
N SER A 223 -9.50 -14.58 -12.33
CA SER A 223 -8.21 -15.22 -12.61
C SER A 223 -8.05 -16.59 -11.93
N ARG A 224 -8.93 -16.98 -11.00
CA ARG A 224 -8.84 -18.27 -10.31
C ARG A 224 -9.42 -19.40 -11.18
N ARG A 225 -8.54 -20.19 -11.79
CA ARG A 225 -8.88 -21.32 -12.67
C ARG A 225 -9.17 -22.63 -11.95
N PHE A 226 -8.60 -22.86 -10.76
CA PHE A 226 -8.75 -24.10 -10.00
C PHE A 226 -9.22 -23.81 -8.58
N ASP A 227 -10.10 -24.65 -8.06
CA ASP A 227 -10.67 -24.56 -6.71
C ASP A 227 -10.19 -25.70 -5.78
N ASN A 228 -9.31 -26.54 -6.31
CA ASN A 228 -8.73 -27.72 -5.67
C ASN A 228 -7.77 -27.34 -4.53
#